data_AF-A0A7V1MIT8-F1
#
_entry.id   AF-A0A7V1MIT8-F1
#
_cell.length_a   1.000
_cell.length_b   1.000
_cell.length_c   1.000
_cell.angle_alpha   90.00
_cell.angle_beta   90.00
_cell.angle_gamma   90.00
#
_symmetry.space_group_name_H-M   'P 1'
#
loop_
_entity.id
_entity.type
_entity.pdbx_description
1 polymer ?
#
loop_
_entity_poly.entity_id
_entity_poly.type
_entity_poly.pdbx_seq_one_letter_code
_entity_poly.pdbx_strand_id
1 'polypeptide(L)'
;MQKPKRATAAEPDEPVRLSARLVNVFFTATDRRHALVTDLRREEVRVFEDGREQEIFTFVRQTDLPLTIALLIDVSASQQYTLPEEKAAAARFIRSIVRPG
;
A
#
# COMPACT_ATOMS: atom_id res chain seq x y z
N MET A 1 -56.07 -14.01 -43.69
CA MET A 1 -55.15 -14.79 -42.85
C MET A 1 -53.71 -14.53 -43.32
N GLN A 2 -52.83 -14.20 -42.36
CA GLN A 2 -51.36 -14.12 -42.32
C GLN A 2 -50.51 -13.61 -43.51
N LYS A 3 -49.61 -12.67 -43.18
CA LYS A 3 -48.16 -12.95 -43.16
C LYS A 3 -47.48 -12.19 -42.00
N PRO A 4 -46.68 -12.85 -41.14
CA PRO A 4 -46.08 -12.22 -39.97
C PRO A 4 -44.86 -11.39 -40.37
N LYS A 5 -44.70 -10.22 -39.74
CA LYS A 5 -43.51 -9.39 -39.84
C LYS A 5 -42.35 -10.13 -39.17
N ARG A 6 -41.35 -10.54 -39.96
CA ARG A 6 -40.16 -11.24 -39.48
C ARG A 6 -39.43 -10.33 -38.48
N ALA A 7 -39.32 -10.78 -37.23
CA ALA A 7 -38.52 -10.12 -36.22
C ALA A 7 -37.05 -10.19 -36.66
N THR A 8 -36.41 -9.04 -36.82
CA THR A 8 -34.96 -8.94 -37.00
C THR A 8 -34.31 -9.41 -35.70
N ALA A 9 -33.50 -10.46 -35.78
CA ALA A 9 -32.72 -10.93 -34.64
C ALA A 9 -31.75 -9.81 -34.23
N ALA A 10 -31.73 -9.46 -32.95
CA ALA A 10 -30.73 -8.58 -32.38
C ALA A 10 -29.36 -9.28 -32.50
N GLU A 11 -28.41 -8.64 -33.16
CA GLU A 11 -27.02 -9.08 -33.14
C GLU A 11 -26.50 -8.98 -31.68
N PRO A 12 -25.69 -9.95 -31.21
CA PRO A 12 -25.16 -9.91 -29.86
C PRO A 12 -24.25 -8.68 -29.71
N ASP A 13 -24.51 -7.85 -28.70
CA ASP A 13 -23.66 -6.71 -28.33
C ASP A 13 -22.22 -7.18 -28.16
N GLU A 14 -21.33 -6.61 -28.97
CA GLU A 14 -19.90 -6.89 -28.91
C GLU A 14 -19.36 -6.36 -27.57
N PRO A 15 -18.60 -7.14 -26.78
CA PRO A 15 -18.18 -6.71 -25.47
C PRO A 15 -17.20 -5.54 -25.59
N VAL A 16 -17.61 -4.38 -25.06
CA VAL A 16 -16.77 -3.18 -24.97
C VAL A 16 -15.56 -3.48 -24.09
N ARG A 17 -14.36 -3.47 -24.69
CA ARG A 17 -13.09 -3.62 -23.97
C ARG A 17 -12.54 -2.24 -23.65
N LEU A 18 -12.66 -1.83 -22.39
CA LEU A 18 -12.04 -0.61 -21.88
C LEU A 18 -10.61 -0.95 -21.41
N SER A 19 -9.61 -0.38 -22.08
CA SER A 19 -8.21 -0.49 -21.66
C SER A 19 -7.83 0.77 -20.85
N ALA A 20 -7.76 0.65 -19.53
CA ALA A 20 -7.29 1.74 -18.66
C ALA A 20 -5.83 1.50 -18.24
N ARG A 21 -5.02 2.56 -18.23
CA ARG A 21 -3.65 2.52 -17.70
C ARG A 21 -3.67 2.99 -16.25
N LEU A 22 -3.60 2.05 -15.32
CA LEU A 22 -3.42 2.37 -13.90
C LEU A 22 -1.95 2.71 -13.60
N VAL A 23 -1.73 3.72 -12.77
CA VAL A 23 -0.39 4.15 -12.33
C VAL A 23 -0.39 4.25 -10.81
N ASN A 24 0.67 3.75 -10.18
CA ASN A 24 0.86 3.84 -8.73
C ASN A 24 1.56 5.16 -8.39
N VAL A 25 0.99 5.92 -7.45
CA VAL A 25 1.56 7.15 -6.91
C VAL A 25 1.87 6.96 -5.44
N PHE A 26 3.13 7.12 -5.06
CA PHE A 26 3.59 7.03 -3.67
C PHE A 26 3.77 8.44 -3.11
N PHE A 27 3.30 8.68 -1.89
CA PHE A 27 3.47 9.96 -1.21
C PHE A 27 3.56 9.77 0.31
N THR A 28 4.10 10.79 0.97
CA THR A 28 4.16 10.90 2.44
C THR A 28 3.45 12.19 2.85
N ALA A 29 2.54 12.10 3.82
CA ALA A 29 1.85 13.25 4.39
C ALA A 29 2.47 13.65 5.74
N THR A 30 2.70 14.95 5.93
CA THR A 30 3.19 15.50 7.20
C THR A 30 2.33 16.69 7.62
N ASP A 31 2.23 16.90 8.93
CA ASP A 31 1.58 18.09 9.50
C ASP A 31 2.53 19.31 9.51
N ARG A 32 2.05 20.45 10.02
CA ARG A 32 2.85 21.69 10.12
C ARG A 32 4.06 21.58 11.04
N ARG A 33 4.14 20.55 11.88
CA ARG A 33 5.24 20.26 12.79
C ARG A 33 6.17 19.20 12.23
N HIS A 34 6.01 18.82 10.95
CA HIS A 34 6.73 17.74 10.29
C HIS A 34 6.48 16.34 10.89
N ALA A 35 5.39 16.17 11.65
CA ALA A 35 4.98 14.86 12.14
C ALA A 35 4.24 14.09 11.02
N LEU A 36 4.43 12.77 10.96
CA LEU A 36 3.75 11.91 9.98
C LEU A 36 2.25 11.85 10.25
N VAL A 37 1.45 12.03 9.20
CA VAL A 37 0.00 11.76 9.24
C VAL A 37 -0.20 10.28 8.93
N THR A 38 -0.71 9.51 9.91
CA THR A 38 -0.75 8.04 9.84
C THR A 38 -2.15 7.47 9.60
N ASP A 39 -3.18 8.30 9.70
CA ASP A 39 -4.59 7.94 9.69
C ASP A 39 -5.36 8.50 8.48
N LEU A 40 -4.66 9.06 7.49
CA LEU A 40 -5.23 9.64 6.28
C LEU A 40 -6.18 8.65 5.57
N ARG A 41 -7.36 9.15 5.21
CA ARG A 41 -8.40 8.39 4.49
C ARG A 41 -8.38 8.76 3.01
N ARG A 42 -8.94 7.88 2.16
CA ARG A 42 -9.05 8.13 0.72
C ARG A 42 -9.72 9.51 0.51
N GLU A 43 -10.84 9.77 1.17
CA GLU A 43 -11.69 10.94 0.87
C GLU A 43 -10.97 12.28 1.11
N GLU A 44 -9.86 12.25 1.83
CA GLU A 44 -9.00 13.40 2.15
C GLU A 44 -7.89 13.61 1.11
N VAL A 45 -7.78 12.74 0.10
CA VAL A 45 -6.78 12.78 -0.96
C VAL A 45 -7.43 13.03 -2.32
N ARG A 46 -6.85 13.95 -3.09
CA ARG A 46 -7.20 14.21 -4.49
C ARG A 46 -5.94 14.21 -5.33
N VAL A 47 -5.99 13.55 -6.48
CA VAL A 47 -4.88 13.48 -7.44
C VAL A 47 -5.27 14.29 -8.66
N PHE A 48 -4.34 15.10 -9.17
CA PHE A 48 -4.56 15.92 -10.36
C PHE A 48 -3.47 15.60 -11.40
N GLU A 49 -3.88 15.51 -12.66
CA GLU A 49 -2.99 15.45 -13.83
C GLU A 49 -3.38 16.61 -14.75
N ASP A 50 -2.42 17.49 -15.04
CA ASP A 50 -2.62 18.71 -15.83
C ASP A 50 -3.83 19.55 -15.37
N GLY A 51 -4.03 19.63 -14.05
CA GLY A 51 -5.12 20.37 -13.43
C GLY A 51 -6.49 19.67 -13.46
N ARG A 52 -6.59 18.46 -14.01
CA ARG A 52 -7.81 17.65 -14.01
C ARG A 52 -7.75 16.61 -12.90
N GLU A 53 -8.78 16.55 -12.07
CA GLU A 53 -8.88 15.56 -10.99
C GLU A 53 -9.00 14.14 -11.57
N GLN A 54 -8.22 13.22 -11.03
CA GLN A 54 -8.16 11.82 -11.43
C GLN A 54 -8.86 10.93 -10.40
N GLU A 55 -9.50 9.87 -10.89
CA GLU A 55 -10.11 8.87 -10.02
C GLU A 55 -9.04 8.03 -9.31
N ILE A 56 -9.21 7.86 -8.00
CA ILE A 56 -8.37 6.97 -7.18
C ILE A 56 -9.08 5.63 -7.04
N PHE A 57 -8.65 4.64 -7.81
CA PHE A 57 -9.22 3.28 -7.80
C PHE A 57 -8.84 2.48 -6.55
N THR A 58 -7.64 2.69 -6.01
CA THR A 58 -7.13 1.95 -4.85
C THR A 58 -6.31 2.89 -4.00
N PHE A 59 -6.57 2.87 -2.69
CA PHE A 59 -5.82 3.62 -1.70
C PHE A 59 -5.40 2.66 -0.59
N VAL A 60 -4.09 2.47 -0.44
CA VAL A 60 -3.50 1.56 0.55
C VAL A 60 -2.47 2.32 1.35
N ARG A 61 -2.62 2.31 2.68
CA ARG A 61 -1.56 2.76 3.58
C ARG A 61 -0.49 1.68 3.63
N GLN A 62 0.74 2.05 3.28
CA GLN A 62 1.89 1.15 3.35
C GLN A 62 2.45 1.02 4.79
N THR A 63 1.57 1.04 5.80
CA THR A 63 1.96 0.88 7.22
C THR A 63 2.04 -0.57 7.66
N ASP A 64 1.40 -1.47 6.91
CA ASP A 64 1.18 -2.86 7.32
C ASP A 64 2.02 -3.85 6.47
N LEU A 65 3.08 -3.38 5.83
CA LEU A 65 3.97 -4.28 5.10
C LEU A 65 4.69 -5.23 6.08
N PRO A 66 4.83 -6.53 5.74
CA PRO A 66 5.58 -7.46 6.56
C PRO A 66 7.03 -6.98 6.69
N LEU A 67 7.44 -6.69 7.92
CA LEU A 67 8.80 -6.26 8.24
C LEU A 67 9.70 -7.50 8.34
N THR A 68 10.65 -7.64 7.41
CA THR A 68 11.67 -8.70 7.45
C THR A 68 12.96 -8.14 8.05
N ILE A 69 13.46 -8.74 9.15
CA ILE A 69 14.65 -8.27 9.87
C ILE A 69 15.67 -9.41 9.97
N ALA A 70 16.92 -9.14 9.59
CA ALA A 70 18.06 -9.99 9.90
C ALA A 70 18.88 -9.33 11.01
N LEU A 71 19.05 -10.01 12.14
CA LEU A 71 19.86 -9.56 13.25
C LEU A 71 21.10 -10.46 13.36
N LEU A 72 22.29 -9.86 13.21
CA LEU A 72 23.56 -10.54 13.40
C LEU A 72 24.19 -10.00 14.69
N ILE A 73 24.64 -10.92 15.55
CA ILE A 73 25.30 -10.58 16.82
C ILE A 73 26.69 -11.22 16.78
N ASP A 74 27.73 -10.41 16.95
CA ASP A 74 29.09 -10.92 17.09
C ASP A 74 29.25 -11.57 18.47
N VAL A 75 29.80 -12.78 18.51
CA VAL A 75 30.05 -13.56 19.72
C VAL A 75 31.52 -13.89 19.89
N SER A 76 32.40 -13.13 19.22
CA SER A 76 33.85 -13.22 19.35
C SER A 76 34.31 -12.88 20.78
N ALA A 77 35.53 -13.32 21.14
CA ALA A 77 36.08 -13.17 22.49
C ALA A 77 36.23 -11.69 22.93
N SER A 78 36.41 -10.75 21.99
CA SER A 78 36.47 -9.32 22.29
C SER A 78 35.13 -8.76 22.78
N GLN A 79 34.02 -9.39 22.40
CA GLN A 79 32.67 -8.99 22.82
C GLN A 79 32.26 -9.59 24.16
N GLN A 80 33.08 -10.40 24.84
CA GLN A 80 32.66 -11.15 26.04
C GLN A 80 32.02 -10.27 27.14
N TYR A 81 32.51 -9.03 27.31
CA TYR A 81 32.02 -8.10 28.33
C TYR A 81 30.81 -7.29 27.88
N THR A 82 30.67 -7.03 26.57
CA THR A 82 29.58 -6.21 26.00
C THR A 82 28.40 -7.06 25.53
N LEU A 83 28.61 -8.34 25.25
CA LEU A 83 27.60 -9.26 24.71
C LEU A 83 26.31 -9.34 25.55
N PRO A 84 26.34 -9.32 26.90
CA PRO A 84 25.10 -9.28 27.69
C PRO A 84 24.28 -8.02 27.43
N GLU A 85 24.93 -6.86 27.30
CA GLU A 85 24.27 -5.58 27.02
C GLU A 85 23.76 -5.51 25.59
N GLU A 86 24.53 -6.01 24.63
CA GLU A 86 24.13 -6.11 23.22
C GLU A 86 22.89 -6.99 23.05
N LYS A 87 22.85 -8.14 23.72
CA LYS A 87 21.66 -9.02 23.76
C LYS A 87 20.45 -8.29 24.36
N ALA A 88 20.64 -7.56 25.45
CA ALA A 88 19.56 -6.80 26.07
C ALA A 88 19.05 -5.67 25.16
N ALA A 89 19.95 -4.96 24.48
CA ALA A 89 19.62 -3.90 23.52
C ALA A 89 18.88 -4.47 22.30
N ALA A 90 19.37 -5.56 21.71
CA ALA A 90 18.70 -6.26 20.63
C ALA A 90 17.29 -6.71 21.03
N ALA A 91 17.14 -7.30 22.22
CA ALA A 91 15.84 -7.72 22.73
C ALA A 91 14.86 -6.53 22.91
N ARG A 92 15.35 -5.38 23.40
CA ARG A 92 14.55 -4.15 23.50
C ARG A 92 14.16 -3.63 22.12
N PHE A 93 15.09 -3.63 21.17
CA PHE A 93 14.85 -3.18 19.79
C PHE A 93 13.76 -4.01 19.12
N ILE A 94 13.88 -5.34 19.12
CA ILE A 94 12.86 -6.23 18.53
C ILE A 94 11.48 -5.99 19.15
N ARG A 95 11.39 -5.84 20.49
CA ARG A 95 10.10 -5.53 21.15
C ARG A 95 9.53 -4.15 20.79
N SER A 96 10.36 -3.18 20.44
CA SER A 96 9.91 -1.83 20.08
C SER A 96 9.38 -1.71 18.66
N ILE A 97 9.83 -2.58 17.74
CA ILE A 97 9.50 -2.50 16.31
C ILE A 97 8.53 -3.59 15.86
N VAL A 98 8.52 -4.75 16.53
CA VAL A 98 7.56 -5.82 16.27
C VAL A 98 6.26 -5.47 16.98
N ARG A 99 5.25 -5.06 16.21
CA ARG A 99 3.89 -4.89 16.72
C ARG A 99 3.23 -6.27 16.84
N PRO A 100 2.50 -6.57 17.94
CA PRO A 100 1.60 -7.71 17.97
C PRO A 100 0.63 -7.62 16.78
N GLY A 101 0.47 -8.73 16.06
CA GLY A 101 -0.51 -8.84 14.98
C GLY A 101 -1.94 -8.92 15.49
#